data_AF-A0A357ZJ86-F1
#
_entry.id   AF-A0A357ZJ86-F1
#
_cell.length_a   1.000
_cell.length_b   1.000
_cell.length_c   1.000
_cell.angle_alpha   90.00
_cell.angle_beta   90.00
_cell.angle_gamma   90.00
#
_symmetry.space_group_name_H-M   'P 1'
#
loop_
_entity.id
_entity.type
_entity.pdbx_description
1 polymer ?
#
loop_
_entity_poly.entity_id
_entity_poly.type
_entity_poly.pdbx_seq_one_letter_code
_entity_poly.pdbx_strand_id
1 'polypeptide(L)' 'MNISRKPSRVICVGGLAIGGGHPIAVQSMCNTRTDDVAATVAQIRRLEAAGCELIRVAVPDQASAKAI' A
#
# COMPACT_ATOMS: atom_id res chain seq x y z
N MET A 1 22.28 5.62 -16.68
CA MET A 1 22.73 5.82 -15.29
C MET A 1 22.23 4.65 -14.48
N ASN A 2 23.12 3.83 -13.91
CA ASN A 2 22.71 2.68 -13.09
C ASN A 2 22.76 3.11 -11.62
N ILE A 3 21.59 3.37 -11.02
CA ILE A 3 21.50 3.77 -9.62
C ILE A 3 21.50 2.50 -8.77
N SER A 4 22.51 2.34 -7.91
CA SER A 4 22.57 1.25 -6.96
C SER A 4 21.77 1.60 -5.70
N ARG A 5 20.87 0.70 -5.28
CA ARG A 5 20.02 0.90 -4.10
C ARG A 5 20.86 0.83 -2.82
N LYS A 6 20.65 1.75 -1.88
CA LYS A 6 21.33 1.75 -0.58
C LYS A 6 21.07 0.42 0.17
N PRO A 7 22.10 -0.23 0.75
CA PRO A 7 21.89 -1.38 1.63
C PRO A 7 20.98 -1.02 2.80
N SER A 8 19.95 -1.83 3.01
CA SER A 8 18.99 -1.67 4.10
C SER A 8 18.60 -3.04 4.65
N ARG A 9 18.17 -3.09 5.91
CA ARG A 9 17.52 -4.27 6.48
C ARG A 9 16.29 -4.67 5.64
N VAL A 10 16.01 -5.97 5.54
CA VAL A 10 14.75 -6.48 4.98
C VAL A 10 13.67 -6.39 6.04
N ILE A 11 12.50 -5.87 5.67
CA ILE A 11 11.28 -5.92 6.48
C ILE A 11 10.15 -6.57 5.66
N CYS A 12 9.17 -7.15 6.35
CA CYS A 12 7.98 -7.71 5.70
C CYS A 12 6.76 -6.86 6.03
N VAL A 13 5.99 -6.48 5.01
CA VAL A 13 4.65 -5.88 5.15
C VAL A 13 3.65 -6.89 4.60
N GLY A 14 2.96 -7.61 5.49
CA GLY A 14 2.27 -8.83 5.10
C GLY A 14 3.26 -9.85 4.50
N GLY A 15 2.99 -10.31 3.27
CA GLY A 15 3.89 -11.19 2.51
C GLY A 15 4.95 -10.46 1.66
N LEU A 16 4.97 -9.13 1.65
CA LEU A 16 5.84 -8.33 0.78
C LEU A 16 7.17 -7.98 1.47
N ALA A 17 8.28 -8.45 0.92
CA ALA A 17 9.63 -8.14 1.40
C ALA A 17 10.15 -6.81 0.83
N ILE A 18 10.59 -5.89 1.69
CA ILE A 18 11.09 -4.56 1.31
C ILE A 18 12.49 -4.34 1.91
N GLY A 19 13.44 -3.92 1.07
CA GLY A 19 14.82 -3.67 1.49
C GLY A 19 15.77 -4.77 1.05
N GLY A 20 17.03 -4.73 1.50
CA GLY A 20 18.01 -5.82 1.31
C GLY A 20 18.23 -6.32 -0.12
N GLY A 21 18.00 -5.47 -1.12
CA GLY A 21 18.14 -5.86 -2.54
C GLY A 21 16.91 -6.48 -3.19
N HIS A 22 15.79 -6.65 -2.45
CA HIS A 22 14.51 -6.98 -3.07
C HIS A 22 14.05 -5.88 -4.05
N PRO A 23 13.15 -6.18 -5.01
CA PRO A 23 12.57 -5.18 -5.90
C PRO A 23 11.97 -3.96 -5.16
N ILE A 24 11.84 -2.84 -5.88
CA ILE A 24 11.16 -1.65 -5.33
C ILE A 24 9.66 -1.90 -5.44
N ALA A 25 8.99 -2.00 -4.29
CA ALA A 25 7.54 -2.18 -4.25
C ALA A 25 6.78 -0.93 -4.72
N VAL A 26 5.75 -1.13 -5.54
CA VAL A 26 4.84 -0.07 -6.00
C VAL A 26 3.72 0.13 -4.98
N GLN A 27 3.73 1.29 -4.32
CA GLN A 27 2.71 1.68 -3.35
C GLN A 27 1.76 2.74 -3.93
N SER A 28 0.48 2.69 -3.56
CA SER A 28 -0.50 3.75 -3.81
C SER A 28 -1.34 4.06 -2.56
N MET A 29 -2.19 5.09 -2.63
CA MET A 29 -3.09 5.50 -1.56
C MET A 29 -4.52 5.68 -2.11
N CYS A 30 -5.51 5.13 -1.39
CA CYS A 30 -6.92 5.38 -1.69
C CYS A 30 -7.29 6.85 -1.41
N ASN A 31 -8.21 7.39 -2.21
CA ASN A 31 -8.76 8.75 -2.06
C ASN A 31 -10.27 8.77 -1.78
N THR A 32 -10.89 7.60 -1.60
CA THR A 32 -12.22 7.45 -1.03
C THR A 32 -12.21 7.76 0.47
N ARG A 33 -13.38 8.01 1.05
CA ARG A 33 -13.50 7.99 2.50
C ARG A 33 -13.42 6.54 2.99
N THR A 34 -12.56 6.26 3.95
CA THR A 34 -12.30 4.89 4.43
C THR A 34 -13.53 4.25 5.08
N ASP A 35 -14.41 5.04 5.68
CA ASP A 35 -15.70 4.58 6.22
C ASP A 35 -16.71 4.19 5.12
N ASP A 36 -16.51 4.60 3.87
CA ASP A 36 -17.17 4.01 2.70
C ASP A 36 -16.40 2.76 2.24
N VAL A 37 -16.73 1.64 2.88
CA VAL A 37 -16.10 0.33 2.63
C VAL A 37 -16.25 -0.09 1.16
N ALA A 38 -17.43 0.08 0.57
CA ALA A 38 -17.69 -0.38 -0.80
C ALA A 38 -16.85 0.41 -1.81
N ALA A 39 -16.80 1.75 -1.69
CA ALA A 39 -15.98 2.59 -2.55
C ALA A 39 -14.48 2.29 -2.37
N THR A 40 -14.03 2.13 -1.13
CA THR A 40 -12.61 1.88 -0.81
C THR A 40 -12.16 0.52 -1.33
N VAL A 41 -12.95 -0.55 -1.15
CA VAL A 41 -12.65 -1.88 -1.71
C VAL A 41 -12.64 -1.83 -3.23
N ALA A 42 -13.61 -1.15 -3.86
CA ALA A 42 -13.63 -1.03 -5.32
C ALA A 42 -12.37 -0.30 -5.85
N GLN A 43 -11.89 0.73 -5.15
CA GLN A 43 -10.64 1.40 -5.51
C GLN A 43 -9.41 0.51 -5.31
N ILE A 44 -9.34 -0.21 -4.19
CA ILE A 44 -8.27 -1.19 -3.90
C ILE A 44 -8.15 -2.18 -5.05
N ARG A 45 -9.25 -2.75 -5.53
CA ARG A 45 -9.24 -3.71 -6.66
C ARG A 45 -8.75 -3.10 -7.96
N ARG A 46 -9.07 -1.83 -8.24
CA ARG A 46 -8.53 -1.13 -9.42
C ARG A 46 -7.02 -0.89 -9.31
N LEU A 47 -6.54 -0.53 -8.11
CA LEU A 47 -5.11 -0.34 -7.86
C LEU A 47 -4.33 -1.66 -7.95
N GLU A 48 -4.87 -2.74 -7.37
CA GLU A 48 -4.33 -4.10 -7.49
C GLU A 48 -4.22 -4.52 -8.96
N ALA A 49 -5.30 -4.36 -9.74
CA ALA A 49 -5.30 -4.66 -11.18
C ALA A 49 -4.30 -3.82 -11.99
N ALA A 50 -3.94 -2.62 -11.51
CA ALA A 50 -2.93 -1.76 -12.10
C ALA A 50 -1.49 -2.11 -11.67
N GLY A 51 -1.30 -3.14 -10.84
CA GLY A 51 0.00 -3.60 -10.37
C GLY A 51 0.48 -2.96 -9.05
N CYS A 52 -0.43 -2.39 -8.26
CA CYS A 52 -0.08 -1.91 -6.92
C CYS A 52 0.15 -3.09 -5.96
N GLU A 53 1.30 -3.09 -5.28
CA GLU A 53 1.71 -4.15 -4.35
C GLU A 53 1.40 -3.81 -2.88
N LEU A 54 1.30 -2.51 -2.56
CA LEU A 54 0.99 -2.03 -1.22
C LEU A 54 0.02 -0.83 -1.28
N ILE A 55 -1.10 -0.92 -0.57
CA ILE A 55 -2.13 0.12 -0.59
C ILE A 55 -2.25 0.75 0.79
N ARG A 56 -2.27 2.08 0.82
CA ARG A 56 -2.51 2.87 2.03
C ARG A 56 -3.93 3.45 2.02
N VAL A 57 -4.56 3.48 3.18
CA VAL A 57 -5.85 4.17 3.42
C VAL A 57 -5.68 5.22 4.50
N ALA A 58 -6.50 6.27 4.49
CA ALA A 58 -6.49 7.29 5.54
C ALA A 58 -7.30 6.80 6.75
N VAL A 59 -6.83 7.05 7.97
CA VAL A 59 -7.61 6.76 9.20
C VAL A 59 -7.67 8.02 10.06
N PRO A 60 -8.40 9.07 9.63
CA PRO A 60 -8.42 10.36 10.34
C PRO A 60 -9.31 10.37 11.58
N ASP A 61 -10.28 9.45 11.68
CA ASP A 61 -11.30 9.44 12.73
C ASP A 61 -11.70 8.01 13.12
N GLN A 62 -12.54 7.90 14.16
CA GLN A 62 -12.98 6.63 14.70
C GLN A 62 -13.88 5.84 13.73
N ALA A 63 -14.62 6.53 12.86
CA ALA A 63 -15.45 5.87 11.84
C ALA A 63 -14.56 5.15 10.84
N SER A 64 -13.52 5.83 10.34
CA SER A 64 -12.50 5.26 9.48
C SER A 64 -11.78 4.09 10.15
N ALA A 65 -11.46 4.21 11.44
CA ALA A 65 -10.78 3.15 12.19
C ALA A 65 -11.64 1.89 12.37
N LYS A 66 -12.96 2.04 12.53
CA LYS A 66 -13.91 0.92 12.67
C LYS A 66 -14.16 0.16 11.36
N ALA A 67 -13.76 0.74 10.21
CA ALA A 67 -13.94 0.15 8.89
C ALA A 67 -12.76 -0.73 8.44
N ILE A 68 -11.71 -0.87 9.27
CA ILE A 68 -10.52 -1.71 9.06
C ILE A 68 -10.67 -3.00 9.87
#